data_AF-X5DM99-F1
#
_entry.id   AF-X5DM99-F1
#
_cell.length_a   1.000
_cell.length_b   1.000
_cell.length_c   1.000
_cell.angle_alpha   90.00
_cell.angle_beta   90.00
_cell.angle_gamma   90.00
#
_symmetry.space_group_name_H-M   'P 1'
#
loop_
_entity.id
_entity.type
_entity.pdbx_description
1 polymer ?
#
loop_
_entity_poly.entity_id
_entity_poly.type
_entity_poly.pdbx_seq_one_letter_code
_entity_poly.pdbx_strand_id
1 'polypeptide(L)'
;FHLLSHLAFSDISLSSVTVPKMLMNMQTRRQSICYMGCISQVCFFIIFAGLDNFLLAVMAYDRYVAICHPLHYTTIMREGLCTLLVVVSWMLSSAHALLHTLPLVRLSFCANITITHFFCDLTALLKLSCSDISLNVLVIFTEGGFIYLLPLGIVLGSYICIGTVILRVPSTKKLLKAFSTCGSHLFVVSLHYGTLAGVYFFSSSWGSKDIIASVMYTVATPMLNPIVYCVRT
;
A
#
# COMPACT_ATOMS: atom_id res chain seq x y z
N PHE A 1 -18.27 7.07 -0.68
CA PHE A 1 -18.18 6.96 0.79
C PHE A 1 -17.70 5.57 1.23
N HIS A 2 -18.34 4.48 0.78
CA HIS A 2 -17.97 3.10 1.14
C HIS A 2 -16.47 2.77 0.97
N LEU A 3 -15.91 2.94 -0.24
CA LEU A 3 -14.48 2.68 -0.50
C LEU A 3 -13.54 3.57 0.32
N LEU A 4 -13.92 4.83 0.52
CA LEU A 4 -13.12 5.81 1.27
C LEU A 4 -13.03 5.46 2.75
N SER A 5 -14.12 4.94 3.34
CA SER A 5 -14.12 4.48 4.72
C SER A 5 -13.18 3.30 4.94
N HIS A 6 -13.13 2.35 3.99
CA HIS A 6 -12.22 1.21 4.07
C HIS A 6 -10.76 1.62 3.89
N LEU A 7 -10.50 2.58 2.99
CA LEU A 7 -9.16 3.13 2.81
C LEU A 7 -8.69 3.88 4.06
N ALA A 8 -9.54 4.75 4.64
CA ALA A 8 -9.22 5.45 5.88
C ALA A 8 -9.00 4.49 7.06
N PHE A 9 -9.80 3.43 7.17
CA PHE A 9 -9.59 2.38 8.17
C PHE A 9 -8.24 1.68 7.99
N SER A 10 -7.87 1.38 6.74
CA SER A 10 -6.58 0.77 6.40
C SER A 10 -5.41 1.70 6.71
N ASP A 11 -5.48 2.98 6.33
CA ASP A 11 -4.49 4.02 6.64
C ASP A 11 -4.25 4.16 8.16
N ILE A 12 -5.33 4.21 8.96
CA ILE A 12 -5.27 4.29 10.42
C ILE A 12 -4.63 3.02 11.00
N SER A 13 -5.03 1.85 10.51
CA SER A 13 -4.52 0.57 10.99
C SER A 13 -3.04 0.39 10.65
N LEU A 14 -2.63 0.75 9.44
CA LEU A 14 -1.23 0.74 8.99
C LEU A 14 -0.36 1.67 9.86
N SER A 15 -0.86 2.87 10.16
CA SER A 15 -0.21 3.82 11.06
C SER A 15 -0.12 3.26 12.48
N SER A 16 -1.17 2.62 13.00
CA SER A 16 -1.20 2.02 14.34
C SER A 16 -0.29 0.79 14.50
N VAL A 17 -0.05 0.05 13.41
CA VAL A 17 0.87 -1.11 13.43
C VAL A 17 2.34 -0.66 13.42
N THR A 18 2.64 0.48 12.81
CA THR A 18 4.01 0.97 12.61
C THR A 18 4.45 1.99 13.68
N VAL A 19 3.61 2.99 13.98
CA VAL A 19 3.96 4.18 14.76
C VAL A 19 4.15 3.93 16.26
N PRO A 20 3.22 3.27 16.99
CA PRO A 20 3.33 3.12 18.44
C PRO A 20 4.55 2.29 18.86
N LYS A 21 4.87 1.25 18.09
CA LYS A 21 6.00 0.36 18.36
C LYS A 21 7.34 1.02 18.01
N MET A 22 7.38 1.83 16.94
CA MET A 22 8.52 2.67 16.60
C MET A 22 8.81 3.70 17.70
N LEU A 23 7.78 4.44 18.15
CA LEU A 23 7.89 5.45 19.20
C LEU A 23 8.30 4.85 20.56
N MET A 24 7.71 3.73 20.95
CA MET A 24 8.03 3.04 22.21
C MET A 24 9.46 2.49 22.23
N ASN A 25 9.96 1.98 21.10
CA ASN A 25 11.35 1.54 20.96
C ASN A 25 12.35 2.71 21.00
N MET A 26 11.97 3.89 20.46
CA MET A 26 12.79 5.11 20.55
C MET A 26 12.86 5.66 21.98
N GLN A 27 11.73 5.65 22.71
CA GLN A 27 11.64 6.20 24.05
C GLN A 27 12.37 5.34 25.11
N THR A 28 12.34 4.01 24.98
CA THR A 28 12.88 3.09 26.00
C THR A 28 14.35 2.73 25.81
N ARG A 29 14.98 3.11 24.68
CA ARG A 29 16.33 2.65 24.24
C ARG A 29 16.52 1.12 24.23
N ARG A 30 15.47 0.32 24.44
CA ARG A 30 15.48 -1.14 24.29
C ARG A 30 15.09 -1.48 22.86
N GLN A 31 16.10 -1.68 22.03
CA GLN A 31 15.95 -2.06 20.62
C GLN A 31 15.79 -3.58 20.49
N SER A 32 14.69 -4.14 20.98
CA SER A 32 14.45 -5.58 20.85
C SER A 32 12.98 -5.88 20.64
N ILE A 33 12.64 -6.32 19.42
CA ILE A 33 11.34 -6.92 19.11
C ILE A 33 11.47 -8.45 19.17
N CYS A 34 10.51 -9.13 19.78
CA CYS A 34 10.48 -10.59 19.71
C CYS A 34 10.19 -11.04 18.27
N TYR A 35 10.76 -12.17 17.87
CA TYR A 35 10.63 -12.69 16.51
C TYR A 35 9.16 -12.85 16.07
N MET A 36 8.29 -13.38 16.94
CA MET A 36 6.84 -13.46 16.66
C MET A 36 6.19 -12.08 16.51
N GLY A 37 6.61 -11.10 17.31
CA GLY A 37 6.13 -9.73 17.21
C GLY A 37 6.62 -8.99 15.96
N CYS A 38 7.77 -9.39 15.42
CA CYS A 38 8.35 -8.93 14.16
C CYS A 38 7.51 -9.46 12.98
N ILE A 39 7.27 -10.78 12.94
CA ILE A 39 6.47 -11.43 11.89
C ILE A 39 5.03 -10.90 11.89
N SER A 40 4.41 -10.75 13.06
CA SER A 40 3.06 -10.19 13.15
C SER A 40 3.00 -8.75 12.62
N GLN A 41 3.98 -7.91 12.96
CA GLN A 41 4.05 -6.54 12.47
C GLN A 41 4.21 -6.48 10.94
N VAL A 42 5.10 -7.29 10.36
CA VAL A 42 5.29 -7.36 8.90
C VAL A 42 4.03 -7.90 8.21
N CYS A 43 3.38 -8.91 8.78
CA CYS A 43 2.15 -9.47 8.22
C CYS A 43 1.06 -8.41 8.11
N PHE A 44 0.73 -7.72 9.22
CA PHE A 44 -0.26 -6.65 9.19
C PHE A 44 0.14 -5.49 8.27
N PHE A 45 1.42 -5.11 8.26
CA PHE A 45 1.92 -4.09 7.33
C PHE A 45 1.64 -4.46 5.86
N ILE A 46 1.96 -5.69 5.45
CA ILE A 46 1.73 -6.16 4.07
C ILE A 46 0.24 -6.24 3.75
N ILE A 47 -0.61 -6.66 4.69
CA ILE A 47 -2.07 -6.69 4.51
C ILE A 47 -2.60 -5.29 4.20
N PHE A 48 -2.32 -4.32 5.07
CA PHE A 48 -2.87 -2.96 4.91
C PHE A 48 -2.27 -2.23 3.72
N ALA A 49 -0.96 -2.34 3.48
CA ALA A 49 -0.32 -1.74 2.31
C ALA A 49 -0.86 -2.32 0.99
N GLY A 50 -1.08 -3.64 0.93
CA GLY A 50 -1.71 -4.29 -0.21
C GLY A 50 -3.17 -3.86 -0.37
N LEU A 51 -3.91 -3.74 0.74
CA LEU A 51 -5.31 -3.33 0.73
C LEU A 51 -5.46 -1.90 0.18
N ASP A 52 -4.63 -0.97 0.63
CA ASP A 52 -4.60 0.41 0.12
C ASP A 52 -4.37 0.41 -1.39
N ASN A 53 -3.40 -0.38 -1.85
CA ASN A 53 -3.03 -0.45 -3.25
C ASN A 53 -4.19 -0.93 -4.14
N PHE A 54 -4.90 -1.99 -3.73
CA PHE A 54 -6.09 -2.46 -4.43
C PHE A 54 -7.27 -1.49 -4.33
N LEU A 55 -7.49 -0.87 -3.16
CA LEU A 55 -8.58 0.10 -2.99
C LEU A 55 -8.38 1.34 -3.86
N LEU A 56 -7.14 1.81 -4.03
CA LEU A 56 -6.82 2.89 -4.98
C LEU A 56 -7.14 2.51 -6.43
N ALA A 57 -6.87 1.27 -6.83
CA ALA A 57 -7.26 0.79 -8.16
C ALA A 57 -8.78 0.71 -8.33
N VAL A 58 -9.50 0.20 -7.33
CA VAL A 58 -10.98 0.15 -7.34
C VAL A 58 -11.57 1.56 -7.40
N MET A 59 -10.99 2.52 -6.68
CA MET A 59 -11.40 3.93 -6.70
C MET A 59 -11.10 4.63 -8.04
N ALA A 60 -10.01 4.25 -8.73
CA ALA A 60 -9.74 4.70 -10.10
C ALA A 60 -10.77 4.13 -11.08
N TYR A 61 -11.09 2.85 -10.95
CA TYR A 61 -12.09 2.19 -11.78
C TYR A 61 -13.50 2.78 -11.59
N ASP A 62 -13.92 3.03 -10.34
CA ASP A 62 -15.17 3.74 -10.01
C ASP A 62 -15.28 5.08 -10.76
N ARG A 63 -14.22 5.89 -10.72
CA ARG A 63 -14.15 7.19 -11.42
C ARG A 63 -14.18 7.03 -12.93
N TYR A 64 -13.52 5.99 -13.46
CA TYR A 64 -13.58 5.67 -14.88
C TYR A 64 -15.01 5.38 -15.31
N VAL A 65 -15.73 4.49 -14.62
CA VAL A 65 -17.12 4.15 -14.97
C VAL A 65 -18.02 5.39 -14.84
N ALA A 66 -17.84 6.20 -13.79
CA ALA A 66 -18.64 7.41 -13.57
C ALA A 66 -18.50 8.45 -14.69
N ILE A 67 -17.31 8.59 -15.27
CA ILE A 67 -17.02 9.61 -16.30
C ILE A 67 -17.22 9.05 -17.71
N CYS A 68 -16.73 7.86 -17.99
CA CYS A 68 -16.76 7.26 -19.32
C CYS A 68 -18.11 6.59 -19.64
N HIS A 69 -18.84 6.09 -18.62
CA HIS A 69 -20.10 5.36 -18.78
C HIS A 69 -21.23 5.87 -17.86
N PRO A 70 -21.53 7.18 -17.87
CA PRO A 70 -22.42 7.80 -16.88
C PRO A 70 -23.85 7.21 -16.86
N LEU A 71 -24.38 6.79 -18.02
CA LEU A 71 -25.73 6.21 -18.14
C LEU A 71 -25.84 4.81 -17.52
N HIS A 72 -24.71 4.09 -17.41
CA HIS A 72 -24.66 2.73 -16.88
C HIS A 72 -24.00 2.66 -15.50
N TYR A 73 -23.61 3.80 -14.93
CA TYR A 73 -22.84 3.86 -13.69
C TYR A 73 -23.56 3.13 -12.55
N THR A 74 -24.85 3.38 -12.34
CA THR A 74 -25.63 2.76 -11.25
C THR A 74 -25.83 1.25 -11.43
N THR A 75 -25.83 0.77 -12.67
CA THR A 75 -25.94 -0.65 -12.99
C THR A 75 -24.61 -1.37 -12.81
N ILE A 76 -23.51 -0.72 -13.21
CA ILE A 76 -22.15 -1.28 -13.12
C ILE A 76 -21.64 -1.17 -11.67
N MET A 77 -21.56 0.04 -11.12
CA MET A 77 -21.06 0.32 -9.76
C MET A 77 -22.19 0.27 -8.72
N ARG A 78 -22.91 -0.86 -8.70
CA ARG A 78 -23.89 -1.16 -7.65
C ARG A 78 -23.18 -1.43 -6.31
N GLU A 79 -23.84 -1.11 -5.19
CA GLU A 79 -23.32 -1.39 -3.84
C GLU A 79 -22.81 -2.83 -3.66
N GLY A 80 -23.52 -3.84 -4.17
CA GLY A 80 -23.09 -5.24 -4.11
C GLY A 80 -21.76 -5.51 -4.81
N LEU A 81 -21.49 -4.86 -5.95
CA LEU A 81 -20.20 -4.98 -6.63
C LEU A 81 -19.11 -4.25 -5.84
N CYS A 82 -19.38 -3.06 -5.31
CA CYS A 82 -18.44 -2.33 -4.46
C CYS A 82 -18.02 -3.17 -3.25
N THR A 83 -18.98 -3.78 -2.56
CA THR A 83 -18.70 -4.66 -1.41
C THR A 83 -17.92 -5.90 -1.84
N LEU A 84 -18.28 -6.52 -2.96
CA LEU A 84 -17.53 -7.66 -3.50
C LEU A 84 -16.06 -7.28 -3.80
N LEU A 85 -15.82 -6.15 -4.45
CA LEU A 85 -14.48 -5.66 -4.75
C LEU A 85 -13.67 -5.40 -3.48
N VAL A 86 -14.28 -4.81 -2.44
CA VAL A 86 -13.62 -4.63 -1.13
C VAL A 86 -13.24 -5.97 -0.51
N VAL A 87 -14.16 -6.94 -0.49
CA VAL A 87 -13.90 -8.29 0.07
C VAL A 87 -12.78 -8.98 -0.70
N VAL A 88 -12.80 -8.92 -2.03
CA VAL A 88 -11.75 -9.48 -2.88
C VAL A 88 -10.39 -8.82 -2.59
N SER A 89 -10.34 -7.49 -2.46
CA SER A 89 -9.10 -6.79 -2.06
C SER A 89 -8.57 -7.31 -0.73
N TRP A 90 -9.42 -7.44 0.30
CA TRP A 90 -9.03 -8.00 1.59
C TRP A 90 -8.46 -9.42 1.48
N MET A 91 -9.11 -10.28 0.70
CA MET A 91 -8.68 -11.66 0.52
C MET A 91 -7.34 -11.75 -0.21
N LEU A 92 -7.15 -10.97 -1.28
CA LEU A 92 -5.88 -10.94 -2.03
C LEU A 92 -4.75 -10.39 -1.15
N SER A 93 -4.95 -9.29 -0.43
CA SER A 93 -3.94 -8.72 0.46
C SER A 93 -3.58 -9.66 1.60
N SER A 94 -4.56 -10.37 2.15
CA SER A 94 -4.33 -11.36 3.21
C SER A 94 -3.57 -12.58 2.70
N ALA A 95 -3.95 -13.11 1.53
CA ALA A 95 -3.25 -14.22 0.90
C ALA A 95 -1.80 -13.85 0.58
N HIS A 96 -1.57 -12.66 0.01
CA HIS A 96 -0.24 -12.14 -0.27
C HIS A 96 0.61 -12.00 1.00
N ALA A 97 0.06 -11.42 2.07
CA ALA A 97 0.77 -11.31 3.34
C ALA A 97 1.12 -12.68 3.93
N LEU A 98 0.22 -13.65 3.86
CA LEU A 98 0.48 -15.02 4.30
C LEU A 98 1.55 -15.70 3.46
N LEU A 99 1.50 -15.57 2.13
CA LEU A 99 2.53 -16.09 1.23
C LEU A 99 3.91 -15.51 1.52
N HIS A 100 3.97 -14.21 1.85
CA HIS A 100 5.22 -13.56 2.26
C HIS A 100 5.69 -13.96 3.66
N THR A 101 4.78 -14.18 4.61
CA THR A 101 5.15 -14.34 6.03
C THR A 101 5.24 -15.77 6.52
N LEU A 102 4.49 -16.72 5.94
CA LEU A 102 4.57 -18.14 6.28
C LEU A 102 5.97 -18.74 6.06
N PRO A 103 6.68 -18.45 4.95
CA PRO A 103 8.04 -18.95 4.76
C PRO A 103 9.03 -18.41 5.79
N LEU A 104 8.79 -17.21 6.33
CA LEU A 104 9.64 -16.62 7.36
C LEU A 104 9.57 -17.39 8.68
N VAL A 105 8.39 -17.91 9.06
CA VAL A 105 8.16 -18.69 10.29
C VAL A 105 9.01 -19.97 10.32
N ARG A 106 9.39 -20.48 9.14
CA ARG A 106 10.18 -21.71 9.00
C ARG A 106 11.69 -21.46 9.03
N LEU A 107 12.15 -20.21 9.09
CA LEU A 107 13.57 -19.90 9.14
C LEU A 107 14.18 -20.28 10.50
N SER A 108 15.30 -20.98 10.46
CA SER A 108 16.21 -21.18 11.59
C SER A 108 17.30 -20.11 11.58
N PHE A 109 17.70 -19.66 12.76
CA PHE A 109 18.67 -18.58 12.94
C PHE A 109 19.94 -19.09 13.61
N CYS A 110 21.10 -18.58 13.17
CA CYS A 110 22.41 -19.03 13.62
C CYS A 110 22.77 -18.59 15.05
N ALA A 111 22.09 -17.56 15.59
CA ALA A 111 22.37 -16.96 16.90
C ALA A 111 21.09 -16.41 17.55
N ASN A 112 21.15 -16.12 18.86
CA ASN A 112 20.07 -15.44 19.59
C ASN A 112 19.78 -14.08 18.94
N ILE A 113 18.58 -13.93 18.38
CA ILE A 113 18.20 -12.76 17.60
C ILE A 113 17.78 -11.63 18.54
N THR A 114 18.68 -10.68 18.78
CA THR A 114 18.29 -9.33 19.20
C THR A 114 18.26 -8.45 17.95
N ILE A 115 17.05 -8.20 17.42
CA ILE A 115 16.85 -7.29 16.28
C ILE A 115 16.97 -5.86 16.79
N THR A 116 18.14 -5.25 16.60
CA THR A 116 18.44 -3.87 17.01
C THR A 116 17.94 -2.83 16.00
N HIS A 117 16.67 -2.94 15.60
CA HIS A 117 16.02 -2.01 14.67
C HIS A 117 14.66 -1.56 15.19
N PHE A 118 14.29 -0.32 14.90
CA PHE A 118 13.01 0.29 15.30
C PHE A 118 11.79 -0.33 14.57
N PHE A 119 12.03 -0.99 13.43
CA PHE A 119 11.07 -1.74 12.62
C PHE A 119 11.64 -3.12 12.27
N CYS A 120 10.76 -4.09 11.99
CA CYS A 120 11.16 -5.42 11.54
C CYS A 120 11.70 -5.37 10.10
N ASP A 121 13.01 -5.21 9.92
CA ASP A 121 13.64 -5.30 8.59
C ASP A 121 13.78 -6.76 8.16
N LEU A 122 12.90 -7.16 7.23
CA LEU A 122 12.88 -8.52 6.67
C LEU A 122 14.17 -8.89 5.95
N THR A 123 14.83 -7.92 5.31
CA THR A 123 16.07 -8.13 4.57
C THR A 123 17.22 -8.39 5.53
N ALA A 124 17.27 -7.64 6.64
CA ALA A 124 18.21 -7.91 7.73
C ALA A 124 17.94 -9.29 8.38
N LEU A 125 16.66 -9.65 8.54
CA LEU A 125 16.26 -10.95 9.11
C LEU A 125 16.71 -12.13 8.24
N LEU A 126 16.53 -12.04 6.91
CA LEU A 126 16.94 -13.08 5.97
C LEU A 126 18.47 -13.28 5.96
N LYS A 127 19.26 -12.21 6.06
CA LYS A 127 20.73 -12.28 6.15
C LYS A 127 21.25 -12.96 7.43
N LEU A 128 20.47 -12.95 8.50
CA LEU A 128 20.79 -13.58 9.79
C LEU A 128 20.37 -15.05 9.86
N SER A 129 19.64 -15.55 8.85
CA SER A 129 19.16 -16.93 8.84
C SER A 129 20.26 -17.91 8.45
N CYS A 130 20.21 -19.10 9.06
CA CYS A 130 21.07 -20.25 8.77
C CYS A 130 20.44 -21.22 7.77
N SER A 131 19.20 -20.95 7.37
CA SER A 131 18.36 -21.80 6.52
C SER A 131 18.31 -21.23 5.11
N ASP A 132 17.97 -22.07 4.14
CA ASP A 132 17.87 -21.64 2.75
C ASP A 132 16.80 -20.55 2.58
N ILE A 133 17.21 -19.36 2.13
CA ILE A 133 16.35 -18.21 1.88
C ILE A 133 15.86 -18.12 0.43
N SER A 134 16.25 -19.05 -0.44
CA SER A 134 15.95 -18.99 -1.88
C SER A 134 14.45 -18.87 -2.17
N LEU A 135 13.59 -19.58 -1.42
CA LEU A 135 12.14 -19.47 -1.54
C LEU A 135 11.61 -18.10 -1.09
N ASN A 136 12.16 -17.51 -0.03
CA ASN A 136 11.77 -16.18 0.44
C ASN A 136 12.13 -15.10 -0.59
N VAL A 137 13.34 -15.18 -1.14
CA VAL A 137 13.81 -14.25 -2.18
C VAL A 137 12.99 -14.39 -3.46
N LEU A 138 12.68 -15.63 -3.87
CA LEU A 138 11.85 -15.90 -5.04
C LEU A 138 10.44 -15.30 -4.86
N VAL A 139 9.78 -15.58 -3.73
CA VAL A 139 8.44 -15.05 -3.41
C VAL A 139 8.45 -13.52 -3.41
N ILE A 140 9.46 -12.88 -2.81
CA ILE A 140 9.57 -11.41 -2.80
C ILE A 140 9.65 -10.85 -4.22
N PHE A 141 10.41 -11.50 -5.11
CA PHE A 141 10.61 -11.01 -6.47
C PHE A 141 9.39 -11.27 -7.38
N THR A 142 8.74 -12.43 -7.23
CA THR A 142 7.59 -12.81 -8.07
C THR A 142 6.29 -12.13 -7.64
N GLU A 143 6.02 -12.06 -6.34
CA GLU A 143 4.77 -11.51 -5.81
C GLU A 143 4.79 -9.98 -5.77
N GLY A 144 5.94 -9.39 -5.44
CA GLY A 144 6.10 -7.93 -5.36
C GLY A 144 5.75 -7.23 -6.68
N GLY A 145 6.16 -7.80 -7.81
CA GLY A 145 5.82 -7.24 -9.13
C GLY A 145 4.32 -7.26 -9.39
N PHE A 146 3.64 -8.38 -9.13
CA PHE A 146 2.23 -8.54 -9.44
C PHE A 146 1.32 -7.61 -8.61
N ILE A 147 1.56 -7.55 -7.30
CA ILE A 147 0.78 -6.75 -6.35
C ILE A 147 0.86 -5.25 -6.64
N TYR A 148 1.99 -4.75 -7.15
CA TYR A 148 2.14 -3.34 -7.48
C TYR A 148 1.79 -3.00 -8.93
N LEU A 149 2.21 -3.82 -9.89
CA LEU A 149 2.04 -3.51 -11.32
C LEU A 149 0.60 -3.67 -11.78
N LEU A 150 -0.13 -4.68 -11.27
CA LEU A 150 -1.52 -4.90 -11.67
C LEU A 150 -2.42 -3.71 -11.27
N PRO A 151 -2.44 -3.25 -10.01
CA PRO A 151 -3.27 -2.11 -9.62
C PRO A 151 -2.78 -0.81 -10.26
N LEU A 152 -1.46 -0.62 -10.42
CA LEU A 152 -0.91 0.53 -11.15
C LEU A 152 -1.42 0.57 -12.59
N GLY A 153 -1.43 -0.57 -13.28
CA GLY A 153 -1.99 -0.70 -14.63
C GLY A 153 -3.46 -0.32 -14.69
N ILE A 154 -4.27 -0.77 -13.73
CA ILE A 154 -5.70 -0.40 -13.62
C ILE A 154 -5.86 1.10 -13.43
N VAL A 155 -5.08 1.71 -12.54
CA VAL A 155 -5.11 3.16 -12.28
C VAL A 155 -4.74 3.95 -13.54
N LEU A 156 -3.60 3.62 -14.15
CA LEU A 156 -3.14 4.31 -15.36
C LEU A 156 -4.13 4.15 -16.51
N GLY A 157 -4.60 2.92 -16.77
CA GLY A 157 -5.60 2.65 -17.81
C GLY A 157 -6.89 3.44 -17.60
N SER A 158 -7.40 3.46 -16.37
CA SER A 158 -8.60 4.22 -15.99
C SER A 158 -8.43 5.72 -16.31
N TYR A 159 -7.30 6.31 -15.90
CA TYR A 159 -7.05 7.74 -16.08
C TYR A 159 -6.70 8.13 -17.52
N ILE A 160 -6.02 7.26 -18.26
CA ILE A 160 -5.81 7.44 -19.70
C ILE A 160 -7.18 7.50 -20.39
N CYS A 161 -8.07 6.52 -20.12
CA CYS A 161 -9.41 6.52 -20.70
C CYS A 161 -10.22 7.77 -20.31
N ILE A 162 -10.21 8.18 -19.04
CA ILE A 162 -10.86 9.42 -18.58
C ILE A 162 -10.33 10.62 -19.37
N GLY A 163 -9.00 10.75 -19.48
CA GLY A 163 -8.36 11.82 -20.24
C GLY A 163 -8.79 11.82 -21.71
N THR A 164 -8.82 10.65 -22.36
CA THR A 164 -9.25 10.55 -23.77
C THR A 164 -10.69 11.01 -24.00
N VAL A 165 -11.62 10.67 -23.09
CA VAL A 165 -13.03 11.08 -23.19
C VAL A 165 -13.19 12.59 -23.00
N ILE A 166 -12.44 13.17 -22.06
CA ILE A 166 -12.45 14.62 -21.81
C ILE A 166 -11.88 15.38 -23.02
N LEU A 167 -10.77 14.89 -23.59
CA LEU A 167 -10.11 15.53 -24.74
C LEU A 167 -10.93 15.41 -26.03
N ARG A 168 -11.72 14.34 -26.21
CA ARG A 168 -12.59 14.18 -27.40
C ARG A 168 -13.71 15.19 -27.49
N VAL A 169 -14.28 15.61 -26.35
CA VAL A 169 -15.35 16.61 -26.31
C VAL A 169 -15.04 17.62 -25.20
N PRO A 170 -14.10 18.55 -25.47
CA PRO A 170 -13.61 19.48 -24.46
C PRO A 170 -14.73 20.46 -24.07
N SER A 171 -14.97 20.56 -22.77
CA SER A 171 -15.88 21.54 -22.18
C SER A 171 -15.33 21.94 -20.82
N THR A 172 -15.24 23.24 -20.56
CA THR A 172 -14.74 23.78 -19.28
C THR A 172 -15.48 23.18 -18.09
N LYS A 173 -16.79 22.91 -18.22
CA LYS A 173 -17.62 22.26 -17.19
C LYS A 173 -17.22 20.80 -16.95
N LYS A 174 -16.97 20.03 -18.01
CA LYS A 174 -16.51 18.63 -17.88
C LYS A 174 -15.10 18.55 -17.29
N LEU A 175 -14.22 19.46 -17.70
CA LEU A 175 -12.85 19.56 -17.21
C LEU A 175 -12.82 19.90 -15.71
N LEU A 176 -13.54 20.96 -15.28
CA LEU A 176 -13.65 21.35 -13.87
C LEU A 176 -14.24 20.23 -13.01
N LYS A 177 -15.28 19.54 -13.51
CA LYS A 177 -15.88 18.39 -12.83
C LYS A 177 -14.86 17.26 -12.66
N ALA A 178 -14.11 16.92 -13.72
CA ALA A 178 -13.08 15.90 -13.65
C ALA A 178 -11.95 16.26 -12.67
N PHE A 179 -11.44 17.49 -12.68
CA PHE A 179 -10.45 17.94 -11.71
C PHE A 179 -10.97 17.86 -10.28
N SER A 180 -12.23 18.25 -10.05
CA SER A 180 -12.87 18.18 -8.74
C SER A 180 -13.04 16.73 -8.24
N THR A 181 -13.39 15.78 -9.11
CA THR A 181 -13.63 14.37 -8.73
C THR A 181 -12.36 13.51 -8.69
N CYS A 182 -11.40 13.80 -9.56
CA CYS A 182 -10.22 12.97 -9.79
C CYS A 182 -8.95 13.53 -9.13
N GLY A 183 -8.86 14.84 -8.90
CA GLY A 183 -7.64 15.49 -8.46
C GLY A 183 -7.13 14.97 -7.12
N SER A 184 -8.01 14.81 -6.13
CA SER A 184 -7.63 14.26 -4.82
C SER A 184 -7.15 12.81 -4.91
N HIS A 185 -7.80 11.99 -5.73
CA HIS A 185 -7.40 10.60 -5.92
C HIS A 185 -6.06 10.49 -6.66
N LEU A 186 -5.85 11.27 -7.72
CA LEU A 186 -4.55 11.33 -8.43
C LEU A 186 -3.43 11.82 -7.53
N PHE A 187 -3.70 12.77 -6.63
CA PHE A 187 -2.71 13.22 -5.65
C PHE A 187 -2.30 12.08 -4.71
N VAL A 188 -3.28 11.36 -4.15
CA VAL A 188 -2.99 10.21 -3.27
C VAL A 188 -2.27 9.09 -4.02
N VAL A 189 -2.69 8.75 -5.24
CA VAL A 189 -1.98 7.79 -6.11
C VAL A 189 -0.54 8.23 -6.35
N SER A 190 -0.33 9.52 -6.68
CA SER A 190 1.00 10.05 -6.93
C SER A 190 1.89 9.99 -5.69
N LEU A 191 1.33 10.28 -4.52
CA LEU A 191 2.04 10.16 -3.25
C LEU A 191 2.39 8.69 -2.98
N HIS A 192 1.43 7.77 -3.14
CA HIS A 192 1.64 6.34 -2.92
C HIS A 192 2.73 5.75 -3.83
N TYR A 193 2.55 5.85 -5.15
CA TYR A 193 3.48 5.25 -6.12
C TYR A 193 4.77 6.06 -6.31
N GLY A 194 4.70 7.39 -6.22
CA GLY A 194 5.88 8.25 -6.33
C GLY A 194 6.85 8.05 -5.17
N THR A 195 6.34 7.76 -3.97
CA THR A 195 7.17 7.44 -2.80
C THR A 195 7.90 6.11 -2.98
N LEU A 196 7.20 5.08 -3.47
CA LEU A 196 7.80 3.78 -3.79
C LEU A 196 8.90 3.89 -4.85
N ALA A 197 8.63 4.63 -5.94
CA ALA A 197 9.62 4.90 -6.97
C ALA A 197 10.81 5.70 -6.42
N GLY A 198 10.55 6.68 -5.55
CA GLY A 198 11.59 7.48 -4.91
C GLY A 198 12.55 6.63 -4.07
N VAL A 199 12.02 5.75 -3.22
CA VAL A 199 12.84 4.81 -2.43
C VAL A 199 13.65 3.90 -3.34
N TYR A 200 13.06 3.38 -4.42
CA TYR A 200 13.73 2.44 -5.31
C TYR A 200 14.84 3.07 -6.16
N PHE A 201 14.62 4.29 -6.68
CA PHE A 201 15.59 4.98 -7.55
C PHE A 201 16.65 5.78 -6.81
N PHE A 202 16.34 6.32 -5.61
CA PHE A 202 17.27 7.16 -4.85
C PHE A 202 18.00 6.43 -3.72
N SER A 203 17.70 5.15 -3.44
CA SER A 203 18.48 4.31 -2.51
C SER A 203 19.73 3.76 -3.21
N SER A 204 20.70 4.63 -3.49
CA SER A 204 21.99 4.28 -4.10
C SER A 204 23.09 3.99 -3.07
N SER A 205 22.77 3.96 -1.78
CA SER A 205 23.74 3.78 -0.70
C SER A 205 23.19 2.83 0.37
N TRP A 206 23.50 1.53 0.25
CA TRP A 206 23.07 0.47 1.20
C TRP A 206 23.56 0.73 2.63
N GLY A 207 22.84 1.54 3.40
CA GLY A 207 23.16 1.93 4.77
C GLY A 207 21.93 2.18 5.65
N SER A 208 22.12 2.27 6.97
CA SER A 208 21.05 2.36 7.98
C SER A 208 20.18 3.62 7.90
N LYS A 209 20.63 4.68 7.23
CA LYS A 209 19.87 5.93 7.02
C LYS A 209 18.70 5.75 6.04
N ASP A 210 18.81 4.82 5.09
CA ASP A 210 17.79 4.56 4.07
C ASP A 210 16.58 3.80 4.61
N ILE A 211 16.76 3.00 5.66
CA ILE A 211 15.65 2.27 6.32
C ILE A 211 14.74 3.24 7.07
N ILE A 212 15.31 4.23 7.76
CA ILE A 212 14.54 5.26 8.48
C ILE A 212 13.79 6.14 7.48
N ALA A 213 14.43 6.53 6.37
CA ALA A 213 13.75 7.24 5.29
C ALA A 213 12.61 6.39 4.70
N SER A 214 12.89 5.14 4.31
CA SER A 214 11.90 4.22 3.74
C SER A 214 10.69 4.00 4.65
N VAL A 215 10.91 3.78 5.96
CA VAL A 215 9.84 3.62 6.97
C VAL A 215 9.10 4.94 7.22
N MET A 216 9.80 6.06 7.38
CA MET A 216 9.15 7.37 7.55
C MET A 216 8.30 7.73 6.33
N TYR A 217 8.74 7.40 5.12
CA TYR A 217 8.03 7.68 3.88
C TYR A 217 6.87 6.71 3.60
N THR A 218 6.99 5.42 3.95
CA THR A 218 5.86 4.47 3.88
C THR A 218 4.80 4.73 4.95
N VAL A 219 5.17 5.35 6.08
CA VAL A 219 4.23 5.75 7.15
C VAL A 219 3.64 7.13 6.90
N ALA A 220 4.37 8.06 6.26
CA ALA A 220 3.88 9.41 6.01
C ALA A 220 2.68 9.46 5.04
N THR A 221 2.71 8.65 3.98
CA THR A 221 1.62 8.58 2.99
C THR A 221 0.26 8.21 3.60
N PRO A 222 0.11 7.09 4.35
CA PRO A 222 -1.16 6.75 5.00
C PRO A 222 -1.56 7.76 6.09
N MET A 223 -0.61 8.47 6.72
CA MET A 223 -0.95 9.52 7.68
C MET A 223 -1.47 10.81 7.02
N LEU A 224 -1.09 11.07 5.76
CA LEU A 224 -1.55 12.24 5.00
C LEU A 224 -2.87 12.00 4.27
N ASN A 225 -3.17 10.74 3.93
CA ASN A 225 -4.39 10.34 3.23
C ASN A 225 -5.68 10.81 3.95
N PRO A 226 -5.88 10.59 5.27
CA PRO A 226 -7.05 11.07 6.00
C PRO A 226 -7.23 12.59 5.97
N ILE A 227 -6.13 13.35 5.98
CA ILE A 227 -6.17 14.83 5.93
C ILE A 227 -6.62 15.29 4.53
N VAL A 228 -6.10 14.67 3.47
CA VAL A 228 -6.51 14.96 2.09
C VAL A 228 -7.99 14.63 1.87
N TYR A 229 -8.49 13.57 2.51
CA TYR A 229 -9.89 13.18 2.41
C TYR A 229 -10.83 14.08 3.22
N CYS A 230 -10.46 14.51 4.43
CA CYS A 230 -11.28 15.39 5.28
C CYS A 230 -11.31 16.85 4.83
N VAL A 231 -10.25 17.38 4.22
CA VAL A 231 -10.18 18.81 3.83
C VAL A 231 -11.04 19.14 2.59
N ARG A 232 -11.62 18.13 1.93
CA ARG A 232 -12.33 18.30 0.65
C ARG A 232 -13.73 17.67 0.55
N THR A 233 -14.23 17.11 1.65
CA THR A 233 -15.67 16.93 1.92
C THR A 233 -16.21 18.15 2.65
#